data_AF-A0A1G2FX95-F1
#
_entry.id   AF-A0A1G2FX95-F1
#
_cell.length_a   1.000
_cell.length_b   1.000
_cell.length_c   1.000
_cell.angle_alpha   90.00
_cell.angle_beta   90.00
_cell.angle_gamma   90.00
#
_symmetry.space_group_name_H-M   'P 1'
#
loop_
_entity.id
_entity.type
_entity.pdbx_description
1 polymer ?
#
loop_
_entity_poly.entity_id
_entity_poly.type
_entity_poly.pdbx_seq_one_letter_code
_entity_poly.pdbx_strand_id
1 'polypeptide(L)'
;MPYRDIKFRAWDKQHKEMTMVNTLSFNLSTMNRNEEYRLNYIIEFKLGSLVRQDGENMILMQYIGLKDGHGKEIYEGDIVKDQSNGNMISVTWNDERCGWNIDKKKPLEIIGNIYQNHT
;
A
#
# COMPACT_ATOMS: atom_id res chain seq x y z
N MET A 1 4.85 15.87 18.93
CA MET A 1 5.04 15.49 17.51
C MET A 1 3.69 15.01 17.00
N PRO A 2 3.16 15.49 15.86
CA PRO A 2 1.90 14.98 15.34
C PRO A 2 2.08 13.51 14.94
N TYR A 3 1.14 12.67 15.35
CA TYR A 3 1.09 11.27 14.95
C TYR A 3 0.68 11.16 13.47
N ARG A 4 1.24 10.18 12.76
CA ARG A 4 0.82 9.82 11.41
C ARG A 4 -0.08 8.60 11.48
N ASP A 5 -1.22 8.65 10.80
CA ASP A 5 -2.07 7.47 10.63
C ASP A 5 -1.29 6.32 9.97
N ILE A 6 -1.43 5.12 10.52
CA ILE A 6 -0.91 3.88 9.93
C ILE A 6 -2.10 3.12 9.36
N LYS A 7 -2.19 3.11 8.02
CA LYS A 7 -3.24 2.45 7.26
C LYS A 7 -2.60 1.64 6.15
N PHE A 8 -3.29 0.58 5.74
CA PHE A 8 -2.88 -0.27 4.65
C PHE A 8 -4.04 -0.53 3.71
N ARG A 9 -3.72 -0.68 2.43
CA ARG A 9 -4.59 -1.33 1.44
C ARG A 9 -3.83 -2.52 0.86
N ALA A 10 -4.55 -3.44 0.25
CA ALA A 10 -3.97 -4.61 -0.37
C ALA A 10 -4.47 -4.78 -1.80
N TRP A 11 -3.58 -5.19 -2.68
CA TRP A 11 -3.92 -5.70 -4.00
C TRP A 11 -4.06 -7.22 -3.94
N ASP A 12 -5.23 -7.74 -4.29
CA ASP A 12 -5.46 -9.17 -4.46
C ASP A 12 -5.00 -9.59 -5.87
N LYS A 13 -3.90 -10.36 -5.96
CA LYS A 13 -3.35 -10.79 -7.25
C LYS A 13 -4.27 -11.77 -7.98
N GLN A 14 -5.08 -12.53 -7.26
CA GLN A 14 -5.98 -13.57 -7.78
C GLN A 14 -7.25 -12.94 -8.36
N HIS A 15 -7.93 -12.09 -7.59
CA HIS A 15 -9.17 -11.44 -8.01
C HIS A 15 -8.95 -10.15 -8.80
N LYS A 16 -7.73 -9.60 -8.79
CA LYS A 16 -7.37 -8.31 -9.43
C LYS A 16 -8.17 -7.14 -8.86
N GLU A 17 -8.33 -7.14 -7.54
CA GLU A 17 -9.12 -6.12 -6.83
C GLU A 17 -8.29 -5.43 -5.75
N MET A 18 -8.58 -4.14 -5.55
CA MET A 18 -7.99 -3.33 -4.48
C MET A 18 -8.93 -3.30 -3.28
N THR A 19 -8.40 -3.56 -2.10
CA THR A 19 -9.21 -3.65 -0.88
C THR A 19 -8.54 -2.99 0.31
N MET A 20 -9.34 -2.41 1.20
CA MET A 20 -8.85 -1.74 2.41
C MET A 20 -8.62 -2.75 3.51
N VAL A 21 -7.43 -2.71 4.12
CA VAL A 21 -7.08 -3.58 5.25
C VAL A 21 -7.75 -3.03 6.51
N ASN A 22 -8.63 -3.83 7.12
CA ASN A 22 -9.25 -3.47 8.40
C ASN A 22 -8.42 -3.98 9.58
N THR A 23 -7.88 -5.20 9.47
CA THR A 23 -7.01 -5.79 10.49
C THR A 23 -5.82 -6.46 9.80
N LEU A 24 -4.63 -6.19 10.33
CA LEU A 24 -3.38 -6.79 9.89
C LEU A 24 -2.74 -7.48 11.10
N SER A 25 -2.63 -8.81 11.04
CA SER A 25 -1.99 -9.60 12.10
C SER A 25 -0.77 -10.29 11.56
N PHE A 26 0.38 -10.08 12.19
CA PHE A 26 1.60 -10.82 11.90
C PHE A 26 1.64 -12.07 12.76
N ASN A 27 1.95 -13.21 12.13
CA ASN A 27 2.10 -14.48 12.80
C ASN A 27 3.43 -15.09 12.41
N LEU A 28 4.17 -15.53 13.42
CA LEU A 28 5.38 -16.30 13.22
C LEU A 28 4.98 -17.78 13.17
N SER A 29 5.22 -18.45 12.05
CA SER A 29 4.93 -19.88 11.93
C SER A 29 6.16 -20.66 11.46
N THR A 30 6.32 -21.86 12.00
CA THR A 30 7.32 -22.83 11.57
C THR A 30 6.71 -23.73 10.50
N MET A 31 7.26 -23.71 9.29
CA MET A 31 6.72 -24.59 8.23
C MET A 31 7.24 -26.03 8.31
N ASN A 32 8.38 -26.28 8.98
CA ASN A 32 9.02 -27.60 9.06
C ASN A 32 9.82 -27.79 10.36
N ARG A 33 10.23 -29.05 10.63
CA ARG A 33 11.16 -29.43 11.73
C ARG A 33 12.55 -28.77 11.67
N ASN A 34 12.83 -27.98 10.63
CA ASN A 34 14.13 -27.34 10.37
C ASN A 34 14.22 -25.90 10.90
N GLU A 35 13.31 -25.46 11.78
CA GLU A 35 13.33 -24.14 12.45
C GLU A 35 13.35 -22.90 11.53
N GLU A 36 12.95 -23.04 10.25
CA GLU A 36 12.81 -21.89 9.37
C GLU A 36 11.52 -21.12 9.72
N TYR A 37 11.70 -19.97 10.36
CA TYR A 37 10.62 -19.07 10.72
C TYR A 37 10.21 -18.22 9.52
N ARG A 38 8.91 -18.27 9.17
CA ARG A 38 8.31 -17.34 8.21
C ARG A 38 7.37 -16.39 8.93
N LEU A 39 7.56 -15.09 8.68
CA LEU A 39 6.61 -14.05 9.06
C LEU A 39 5.49 -14.06 8.02
N ASN A 40 4.36 -14.60 8.43
CA ASN A 40 3.13 -14.56 7.64
C ASN A 40 2.25 -13.43 8.15
N TYR A 41 1.39 -12.89 7.30
CA TYR A 41 0.40 -11.91 7.71
C TYR A 41 -1.00 -12.38 7.33
N ILE A 42 -1.97 -12.10 8.20
CA ILE A 42 -3.39 -12.33 7.97
C ILE A 42 -4.04 -10.96 7.79
N ILE A 43 -4.83 -10.84 6.72
CA ILE A 43 -5.58 -9.62 6.42
C ILE A 43 -7.07 -9.91 6.60
N GLU A 44 -7.73 -9.08 7.40
CA GLU A 44 -9.19 -9.06 7.47
C GLU A 44 -9.74 -7.86 6.69
N PHE A 45 -10.74 -8.14 5.84
CA PHE A 45 -11.46 -7.14 5.08
C PHE A 45 -12.80 -6.79 5.74
N LYS A 46 -13.27 -5.57 5.48
CA LYS A 46 -14.51 -5.05 6.05
C LYS A 46 -15.75 -5.67 5.41
N LEU A 47 -16.01 -6.96 5.67
CA LEU A 47 -17.32 -7.63 5.61
C LEU A 47 -17.25 -9.10 6.12
N GLY A 48 -16.61 -9.37 7.25
CA GLY A 48 -16.67 -10.69 7.93
C GLY A 48 -16.00 -11.87 7.22
N SER A 49 -15.50 -11.69 6.00
CA SER A 49 -14.70 -12.70 5.30
C SER A 49 -13.26 -12.60 5.77
N LEU A 50 -12.91 -13.40 6.78
CA LEU A 50 -11.52 -13.67 7.15
C LEU A 50 -10.86 -14.41 5.99
N VAL A 51 -10.11 -13.69 5.16
CA VAL A 51 -9.30 -14.30 4.12
C VAL A 51 -7.91 -14.52 4.69
N ARG A 52 -7.64 -15.74 5.15
CA ARG A 52 -6.25 -16.22 5.31
C ARG A 52 -5.66 -16.41 3.91
N GLN A 53 -5.21 -15.33 3.30
CA GLN A 53 -4.33 -15.44 2.15
C GLN A 53 -2.89 -15.44 2.66
N ASP A 54 -2.10 -16.38 2.14
CA ASP A 54 -0.66 -16.33 2.33
C ASP A 54 -0.12 -15.04 1.71
N GLY A 55 0.93 -14.48 2.30
CA GLY A 55 1.46 -13.16 1.92
C GLY A 55 1.94 -13.08 0.47
N GLU A 56 1.98 -14.22 -0.23
CA GLU A 56 2.31 -14.34 -1.65
C GLU A 56 1.21 -13.83 -2.58
N ASN A 57 -0.07 -13.96 -2.23
CA ASN A 57 -1.21 -13.60 -3.09
C ASN A 57 -1.70 -12.16 -2.91
N MET A 58 -1.29 -11.52 -1.81
CA MET A 58 -1.61 -10.12 -1.53
C MET A 58 -0.37 -9.25 -1.65
N ILE A 59 -0.56 -8.01 -2.08
CA ILE A 59 0.48 -6.99 -1.98
C ILE A 59 -0.03 -5.87 -1.08
N LEU A 60 0.57 -5.73 0.09
CA LEU A 60 0.33 -4.62 1.01
C LEU A 60 0.94 -3.33 0.47
N MET A 61 0.21 -2.22 0.63
CA MET A 61 0.67 -0.87 0.34
C MET A 61 0.35 0.02 1.54
N GLN A 62 1.35 0.72 2.08
CA GLN A 62 1.16 1.62 3.21
C GLN A 62 0.63 2.98 2.77
N TYR A 63 -0.26 3.57 3.57
CA TYR A 63 -0.56 4.99 3.49
C TYR A 63 0.69 5.82 3.82
N ILE A 64 1.03 6.82 3.00
CA ILE A 64 2.28 7.58 3.17
C ILE A 64 2.14 8.81 4.09
N GLY A 65 0.92 9.12 4.58
CA GLY A 65 0.67 10.30 5.40
C GLY A 65 0.28 11.56 4.62
N LEU A 66 0.07 11.47 3.31
CA LEU A 66 -0.27 12.60 2.45
C LEU A 66 -1.62 12.39 1.75
N LYS A 67 -2.29 13.49 1.40
CA LYS A 67 -3.49 13.48 0.57
C LYS A 67 -3.24 14.28 -0.69
N ASP A 68 -3.89 13.91 -1.78
CA ASP A 68 -3.88 14.68 -3.02
C ASP A 68 -4.76 15.95 -2.91
N GLY A 69 -4.83 16.74 -3.98
CA GLY A 69 -5.63 17.98 -4.02
C GLY A 69 -7.14 17.79 -3.82
N HIS A 70 -7.64 16.55 -3.95
CA HIS A 70 -9.05 16.19 -3.74
C HIS A 70 -9.29 15.53 -2.37
N GLY A 71 -8.26 15.48 -1.52
CA GLY A 71 -8.36 14.89 -0.19
C GLY A 71 -8.28 13.36 -0.17
N LYS A 72 -7.96 12.72 -1.31
CA LYS A 72 -7.76 11.27 -1.39
C LYS A 72 -6.40 10.92 -0.80
N GLU A 73 -6.38 9.90 0.05
CA GLU A 73 -5.16 9.42 0.70
C GLU A 73 -4.22 8.76 -0.34
N ILE A 74 -2.93 9.12 -0.27
CA ILE A 74 -1.88 8.57 -1.13
C ILE A 74 -1.24 7.37 -0.44
N TYR A 75 -1.15 6.26 -1.17
CA TYR A 75 -0.53 5.01 -0.72
C TYR A 75 0.71 4.70 -1.57
N GLU A 76 1.55 3.79 -1.07
CA GLU A 76 2.59 3.16 -1.88
C GLU A 76 2.02 2.60 -3.19
N GLY A 77 2.76 2.80 -4.28
CA GLY A 77 2.38 2.36 -5.62
C GLY A 77 1.34 3.23 -6.33
N ASP A 78 0.79 4.28 -5.71
CA ASP A 78 -0.05 5.25 -6.42
C ASP A 78 0.77 5.97 -7.51
N ILE A 79 0.11 6.28 -8.63
CA ILE A 79 0.66 7.14 -9.67
C ILE A 79 0.03 8.51 -9.47
N VAL A 80 0.86 9.50 -9.19
CA VAL A 80 0.43 10.88 -8.99
C VAL A 80 0.88 11.75 -10.16
N LYS A 81 0.02 12.67 -10.57
CA LYS A 81 0.30 13.70 -11.57
C LYS A 81 0.49 15.04 -10.87
N ASP A 82 1.62 15.68 -11.13
CA ASP A 82 1.88 17.06 -10.74
C ASP A 82 1.12 18.00 -11.67
N GLN A 83 0.09 18.67 -11.16
CA GLN A 83 -0.75 19.57 -11.95
C GLN A 83 0.00 20.83 -12.43
N SER A 84 1.18 21.13 -11.87
CA SER A 84 1.95 22.31 -12.27
C SER A 84 2.72 22.12 -13.58
N ASN A 85 3.15 20.89 -13.90
CA ASN A 85 4.02 20.60 -15.05
C ASN A 85 3.65 19.31 -15.79
N GLY A 86 2.64 18.57 -15.33
CA GLY A 86 2.17 17.33 -15.94
C GLY A 86 3.02 16.08 -15.67
N ASN A 87 4.09 16.19 -14.88
CA ASN A 87 4.96 15.06 -14.57
C ASN A 87 4.21 13.99 -13.77
N MET A 88 4.41 12.73 -14.13
CA MET A 88 3.86 11.58 -13.42
C MET A 88 4.95 10.89 -12.61
N ILE A 89 4.61 10.49 -11.39
CA ILE A 89 5.52 9.82 -10.46
C ILE A 89 4.77 8.63 -9.85
N SER A 90 5.39 7.45 -9.84
CA SER A 90 4.95 6.34 -9.00
C SER A 90 5.50 6.53 -7.59
N VAL A 91 4.63 6.47 -6.58
CA VAL A 91 4.99 6.69 -5.18
C VAL A 91 5.70 5.45 -4.64
N THR A 92 7.00 5.56 -4.42
CA THR A 92 7.87 4.49 -3.92
C THR A 92 8.82 4.99 -2.86
N TRP A 93 9.31 4.07 -2.01
CA TRP A 93 10.37 4.38 -1.07
C TRP A 93 11.69 4.58 -1.82
N ASN A 94 12.42 5.63 -1.47
CA ASN A 94 13.75 5.90 -1.99
C ASN A 94 14.76 5.71 -0.85
N ASP A 95 15.60 4.68 -0.98
CA ASP A 95 16.60 4.32 0.04
C ASP A 95 17.67 5.40 0.22
N GLU A 96 18.12 6.05 -0.86
CA GLU A 96 19.14 7.10 -0.80
C GLU A 96 18.66 8.33 -0.01
N ARG A 97 17.35 8.60 -0.04
CA ARG A 97 16.72 9.73 0.64
C ARG A 97 16.09 9.35 1.97
N CYS A 98 16.06 8.05 2.31
CA CYS A 98 15.33 7.51 3.45
C CYS A 98 13.88 8.05 3.51
N GLY A 99 13.17 8.08 2.38
CA GLY A 99 11.85 8.69 2.30
C GLY A 99 11.10 8.42 1.00
N TRP A 100 9.81 8.78 0.98
CA TRP A 100 8.98 8.71 -0.22
C TRP A 100 9.48 9.66 -1.31
N ASN A 101 9.49 9.22 -2.57
CA ASN A 101 9.91 10.00 -3.73
C ASN A 101 8.90 11.09 -4.18
N ILE A 102 8.26 11.78 -3.23
CA ILE A 102 7.14 12.69 -3.47
C ILE A 102 7.33 14.01 -2.73
N ASP A 103 6.86 15.13 -3.32
CA ASP A 103 6.91 16.44 -2.68
C ASP A 103 5.49 16.93 -2.34
N LYS A 104 5.22 17.04 -1.04
CA LYS A 104 3.93 17.48 -0.50
C LYS A 104 3.54 18.92 -0.86
N LYS A 105 4.47 19.76 -1.33
CA LYS A 105 4.18 21.14 -1.71
C LYS A 105 3.56 21.26 -3.09
N LYS A 106 3.59 20.17 -3.87
CA LYS A 106 3.08 20.14 -5.23
C LYS A 106 1.56 19.92 -5.26
N PRO A 107 0.85 20.49 -6.25
CA PRO A 107 -0.55 20.16 -6.50
C PRO A 107 -0.61 18.77 -7.15
N LEU A 108 -0.78 17.74 -6.33
CA LEU A 108 -0.80 16.34 -6.78
C LEU A 108 -2.24 15.85 -6.98
N GLU A 109 -2.45 15.02 -8.00
CA GLU A 109 -3.68 14.27 -8.24
C GLU A 109 -3.33 12.78 -8.41
N ILE A 110 -4.02 11.90 -7.69
CA ILE A 110 -3.88 10.45 -7.91
C ILE A 110 -4.62 10.08 -9.20
N ILE A 111 -3.89 9.57 -10.19
CA ILE A 111 -4.44 9.16 -11.50
C ILE A 111 -4.49 7.64 -11.69
N GLY A 112 -4.00 6.88 -10.72
CA GLY A 112 -4.00 5.42 -10.80
C GLY A 112 -3.04 4.79 -9.79
N ASN A 113 -2.72 3.52 -9.98
CA ASN A 113 -1.65 2.84 -9.26
C ASN A 113 -1.00 1.78 -10.16
N ILE A 114 0.16 1.28 -9.75
CA ILE A 114 0.97 0.31 -10.52
C ILE A 114 0.32 -1.07 -10.70
N TYR A 115 -0.81 -1.36 -10.07
CA TYR A 115 -1.49 -2.65 -10.16
C TYR A 115 -2.77 -2.59 -10.98
N GLN A 116 -3.57 -1.54 -10.80
CA GLN A 116 -4.78 -1.28 -11.56
C GLN A 116 -4.41 -0.52 -12.83
N ASN A 117 -4.10 -1.26 -13.90
CA ASN A 117 -3.87 -0.69 -15.22
C ASN A 117 -5.13 0.05 -15.69
N HIS A 118 -5.07 1.37 -15.74
CA HIS A 118 -6.01 2.18 -16.51
C HIS A 118 -5.56 2.12 -17.97
N THR A 119 -6.27 1.35 -18.78
CA THR A 119 -6.12 1.35 -20.24
C THR A 119 -6.70 2.63 -20.82
#